data_AF-A0A6I6N7V2-F1
#
_entry.id   AF-A0A6I6N7V2-F1
#
_cell.length_a   1.000
_cell.length_b   1.000
_cell.length_c   1.000
_cell.angle_alpha   90.00
_cell.angle_beta   90.00
_cell.angle_gamma   90.00
#
_symmetry.space_group_name_H-M   'P 1'
#
loop_
_entity.id
_entity.type
_entity.pdbx_description
1 polymer ?
#
loop_
_entity_poly.entity_id
_entity_poly.type
_entity_poly.pdbx_seq_one_letter_code
_entity_poly.pdbx_strand_id
1 'polypeptide(L)'
;MPTAMKQEQLEEIREIVAEVLEVEPEEITETSNFANDHEADSLRAIEILARLEKKYKVEIPQSDLPKMENLTAVYEILAERAGWLD
;
A
#
# COMPACT_ATOMS: atom_id res chain seq x y z
N MET A 1 -12.39 -7.05 -17.91
CA MET A 1 -11.46 -7.94 -17.18
C MET A 1 -10.86 -7.15 -16.02
N PRO A 2 -11.62 -6.91 -14.92
CA PRO A 2 -11.15 -6.02 -13.84
C PRO A 2 -10.23 -6.72 -12.83
N THR A 3 -10.39 -8.03 -12.64
CA THR A 3 -9.74 -8.78 -11.56
C THR A 3 -8.24 -8.99 -11.75
N ALA A 4 -7.76 -9.08 -13.00
CA ALA A 4 -6.34 -9.28 -13.29
C ALA A 4 -5.50 -8.03 -12.97
N MET A 5 -5.99 -6.84 -13.33
CA MET A 5 -5.30 -5.57 -13.04
C MET A 5 -5.23 -5.29 -11.54
N LYS A 6 -6.26 -5.65 -10.79
CA LYS A 6 -6.25 -5.54 -9.32
C LYS A 6 -5.12 -6.38 -8.71
N GLN A 7 -4.91 -7.60 -9.20
CA GLN A 7 -3.86 -8.47 -8.68
C GLN A 7 -2.45 -7.91 -8.98
N GLU A 8 -2.22 -7.45 -10.20
CA GLU A 8 -0.95 -6.81 -10.59
C GLU A 8 -0.66 -5.58 -9.73
N GLN A 9 -1.67 -4.74 -9.50
CA GLN A 9 -1.55 -3.56 -8.63
C GLN A 9 -1.24 -3.94 -7.18
N LEU A 10 -1.90 -4.97 -6.63
CA LEU A 10 -1.63 -5.45 -5.27
C LEU A 10 -0.21 -5.99 -5.12
N GLU A 11 0.28 -6.74 -6.12
CA GLU A 11 1.65 -7.25 -6.13
C GLU A 11 2.67 -6.10 -6.18
N GLU A 12 2.44 -5.11 -7.03
CA GLU A 12 3.28 -3.92 -7.11
C GLU A 12 3.31 -3.11 -5.79
N ILE A 13 2.15 -2.96 -5.14
CA ILE A 13 2.07 -2.27 -3.84
C ILE A 13 2.81 -3.11 -2.79
N ARG A 14 2.62 -4.43 -2.79
CA ARG A 14 3.27 -5.37 -1.86
C ARG A 14 4.78 -5.27 -1.94
N GLU A 15 5.34 -5.26 -3.16
CA GLU A 15 6.78 -5.09 -3.36
C GLU A 15 7.32 -3.80 -2.74
N ILE A 16 6.62 -2.68 -2.92
CA ILE A 16 7.02 -1.38 -2.36
C ILE A 16 6.98 -1.42 -0.83
N VAL A 17 5.90 -1.97 -0.26
CA VAL A 17 5.76 -2.08 1.19
C VAL A 17 6.85 -3.00 1.76
N ALA A 18 7.09 -4.15 1.14
CA ALA A 18 8.12 -5.09 1.56
C ALA A 18 9.53 -4.47 1.52
N GLU A 19 9.84 -3.71 0.48
CA GLU A 19 11.12 -3.00 0.37
C GLU A 19 11.28 -1.96 1.48
N VAL A 20 10.23 -1.20 1.81
CA VAL A 20 10.29 -0.19 2.88
C VAL A 20 10.37 -0.84 4.25
N LEU A 21 9.66 -1.94 4.48
CA LEU A 21 9.66 -2.66 5.75
C LEU A 21 10.86 -3.61 5.90
N GLU A 22 11.67 -3.77 4.86
CA GLU A 22 12.85 -4.65 4.83
C GLU A 22 12.51 -6.12 5.14
N VAL A 23 11.35 -6.57 4.63
CA VAL A 23 10.83 -7.95 4.76
C VAL A 23 10.63 -8.59 3.39
N GLU A 24 10.38 -9.89 3.36
CA GLU A 24 10.03 -10.57 2.10
C GLU A 24 8.58 -10.24 1.70
N PRO A 25 8.28 -10.05 0.40
CA PRO A 25 6.93 -9.74 -0.05
C PRO A 25 5.92 -10.85 0.32
N GLU A 26 6.38 -12.09 0.40
CA GLU A 26 5.57 -13.25 0.79
C GLU A 26 5.09 -13.18 2.24
N GLU A 27 5.77 -12.43 3.11
CA GLU A 27 5.35 -12.21 4.50
C GLU A 27 4.21 -11.20 4.60
N ILE A 28 4.04 -10.33 3.59
CA ILE A 28 2.99 -9.31 3.55
C ILE A 28 1.71 -9.89 2.94
N THR A 29 0.80 -10.30 3.82
CA THR A 29 -0.54 -10.72 3.42
C THR A 29 -1.46 -9.51 3.17
N GLU A 30 -2.57 -9.74 2.47
CA GLU A 30 -3.56 -8.70 2.19
C GLU A 30 -4.11 -8.03 3.47
N THR A 31 -4.21 -8.81 4.55
CA THR A 31 -4.79 -8.40 5.83
C THR A 31 -3.77 -8.20 6.95
N SER A 32 -2.48 -8.45 6.71
CA SER A 32 -1.42 -8.25 7.72
C SER A 32 -1.37 -6.80 8.13
N ASN A 33 -1.39 -6.53 9.43
CA ASN A 33 -1.29 -5.18 9.95
C ASN A 33 0.18 -4.76 9.95
N PHE A 34 0.53 -3.73 9.19
CA PHE A 34 1.92 -3.30 9.03
C PHE A 34 2.56 -2.91 10.36
N ALA A 35 1.84 -2.20 11.24
CA ALA A 35 2.38 -1.75 12.51
C ALA A 35 2.53 -2.90 13.53
N ASN A 36 1.53 -3.78 13.62
CA ASN A 36 1.51 -4.85 14.62
C ASN A 36 2.29 -6.09 14.20
N ASP A 37 2.26 -6.45 12.91
CA ASP A 37 2.84 -7.70 12.40
C ASP A 37 4.23 -7.49 11.77
N HIS A 38 4.52 -6.28 11.27
CA HIS A 38 5.76 -5.96 10.56
C HIS A 38 6.52 -4.77 11.16
N GLU A 39 6.16 -4.37 12.39
CA GLU A 39 6.82 -3.30 13.15
C GLU A 39 6.94 -1.97 12.38
N ALA A 40 6.00 -1.71 11.46
CA ALA A 40 5.97 -0.48 10.68
C ALA A 40 5.70 0.73 11.60
N ASP A 41 6.72 1.56 11.78
CA ASP A 41 6.58 2.82 12.50
C ASP A 41 5.96 3.92 11.61
N SER A 42 5.69 5.07 12.21
CA SER A 42 5.14 6.23 11.50
C SER A 42 6.05 6.72 10.37
N LEU A 43 7.36 6.52 10.46
CA LEU A 43 8.32 6.96 9.43
C LEU A 43 8.25 6.04 8.20
N ARG A 44 8.21 4.72 8.42
CA ARG A 44 8.01 3.72 7.37
C ARG A 44 6.69 3.94 6.65
N ALA A 45 5.61 4.24 7.37
CA ALA A 45 4.31 4.56 6.77
C ALA A 45 4.37 5.82 5.88
N ILE A 46 5.09 6.87 6.30
CA ILE A 46 5.32 8.08 5.48
C ILE A 46 6.15 7.76 4.24
N GLU A 47 7.14 6.88 4.33
CA GLU A 47 7.95 6.48 3.18
C GLU A 47 7.14 5.64 2.17
N ILE A 48 6.36 4.68 2.65
CA ILE A 48 5.42 3.90 1.82
C ILE A 48 4.51 4.86 1.05
N LEU A 49 3.86 5.79 1.76
CA LEU A 49 3.00 6.82 1.17
C LEU A 49 3.72 7.56 0.03
N ALA A 50 4.90 8.13 0.32
CA ALA A 50 5.65 8.93 -0.65
C ALA A 50 6.08 8.12 -1.89
N ARG A 51 6.45 6.85 -1.72
CA ARG A 51 6.79 5.95 -2.84
C ARG A 51 5.58 5.65 -3.71
N LEU A 52 4.42 5.40 -3.11
CA LEU A 52 3.18 5.11 -3.82
C LEU A 52 2.68 6.34 -4.59
N GLU A 53 2.65 7.52 -3.96
CA GLU A 53 2.30 8.79 -4.61
C GLU A 53 3.18 9.05 -5.83
N LYS A 54 4.50 8.88 -5.68
CA LYS A 54 5.46 9.06 -6.77
C LYS A 54 5.27 8.06 -7.90
N LYS A 55 5.02 6.78 -7.59
CA LYS A 55 4.86 5.71 -8.59
C LYS A 55 3.58 5.90 -9.40
N TYR A 56 2.46 6.10 -8.72
CA TYR A 56 1.13 6.19 -9.35
C TYR A 56 0.74 7.61 -9.73
N LYS A 57 1.56 8.61 -9.40
CA LYS A 57 1.32 10.03 -9.67
C LYS A 57 -0.02 10.51 -9.10
N VAL A 58 -0.29 10.09 -7.87
CA VAL A 58 -1.46 10.46 -7.09
C VAL A 58 -1.05 11.27 -5.87
N GLU A 59 -1.98 12.02 -5.30
CA GLU A 59 -1.83 12.68 -4.00
C GLU A 59 -2.74 11.99 -2.99
N ILE A 60 -2.16 11.51 -1.89
CA ILE A 60 -2.87 10.88 -0.79
C ILE A 60 -2.72 11.78 0.45
N PRO A 61 -3.81 12.30 1.02
CA PRO A 61 -3.72 13.17 2.16
C PRO A 61 -3.23 12.39 3.39
N GLN A 62 -2.42 13.03 4.23
CA GLN A 62 -1.91 12.41 5.47
C GLN A 62 -3.03 11.96 6.42
N SER A 63 -4.25 12.49 6.29
CA SER A 63 -5.42 12.02 7.04
C SER A 63 -5.84 10.59 6.72
N ASP A 64 -5.43 10.05 5.56
CA ASP A 64 -5.67 8.68 5.15
C ASP A 64 -4.54 7.72 5.60
N LEU A 65 -3.39 8.25 6.06
CA LEU A 65 -2.26 7.44 6.53
C LEU A 65 -2.64 6.49 7.69
N PRO A 66 -3.43 6.90 8.70
CA PRO A 66 -3.92 5.97 9.74
C PRO A 66 -4.78 4.83 9.22
N LYS A 67 -5.33 4.94 8.00
CA LYS A 67 -6.13 3.88 7.36
C LYS A 67 -5.26 2.91 6.57
N MET A 68 -4.01 3.25 6.28
CA MET A 68 -3.04 2.42 5.55
C MET A 68 -2.45 1.33 6.45
N GLU A 69 -3.32 0.57 7.11
CA GLU A 69 -2.92 -0.43 8.12
C GLU A 69 -2.48 -1.76 7.49
N ASN A 70 -2.98 -2.08 6.29
CA ASN A 70 -2.69 -3.31 5.57
C ASN A 70 -2.74 -3.09 4.04
N LEU A 71 -2.36 -4.12 3.29
CA LEU A 71 -2.22 -4.03 1.84
C LEU A 71 -3.55 -3.75 1.13
N THR A 72 -4.65 -4.37 1.58
CA THR A 72 -5.98 -4.11 1.04
C THR A 72 -6.39 -2.65 1.23
N ALA A 73 -6.19 -2.09 2.42
CA ALA A 73 -6.58 -0.71 2.71
C ALA A 73 -5.74 0.29 1.90
N VAL A 74 -4.44 0.04 1.74
CA VAL A 74 -3.58 0.84 0.85
C VAL A 74 -4.08 0.80 -0.59
N TYR A 75 -4.40 -0.38 -1.09
CA TYR A 75 -4.94 -0.54 -2.44
C TYR A 75 -6.24 0.24 -2.64
N GLU A 76 -7.18 0.17 -1.69
CA GLU A 76 -8.46 0.86 -1.79
C GLU A 76 -8.30 2.38 -1.86
N ILE A 77 -7.42 2.95 -1.01
CA ILE A 77 -7.11 4.39 -1.02
C ILE A 77 -6.48 4.78 -2.37
N LEU A 78 -5.53 3.98 -2.86
CA LEU A 78 -4.90 4.22 -4.15
C LEU A 78 -5.90 4.11 -5.30
N ALA A 79 -6.74 3.08 -5.29
CA ALA A 79 -7.73 2.83 -6.32
C ALA A 79 -8.75 3.97 -6.42
N GLU A 80 -9.19 4.52 -5.27
CA GLU A 80 -10.06 5.70 -5.24
C GLU A 80 -9.39 6.92 -5.87
N ARG A 81 -8.13 7.19 -5.53
CA ARG A 81 -7.39 8.38 -6.01
C ARG A 81 -6.94 8.25 -7.47
N ALA A 82 -6.57 7.04 -7.88
CA ALA A 82 -6.10 6.74 -9.24
C ALA A 82 -7.25 6.47 -10.22
N GLY A 83 -8.50 6.41 -9.74
CA GLY A 83 -9.67 6.13 -10.57
C GLY A 83 -9.74 4.68 -11.07
N TRP A 84 -9.29 3.71 -10.27
CA TRP A 84 -9.37 2.28 -10.58
C TRP A 84 -10.68 1.63 -10.14
N LEU A 85 -11.48 2.34 -9.34
CA LEU A 85 -12.82 1.93 -8.94
C LEU A 85 -13.81 2.31 -10.06
N ASP A 86 -13.89 1.47 -11.09
CA ASP A 86 -14.95 1.50 -12.13
C ASP A 86 -16.21 0.76 -11.68
#